data_AF-A0A969F168-F1
#
_entry.id   AF-A0A969F168-F1
#
_cell.length_a   1.000
_cell.length_b   1.000
_cell.length_c   1.000
_cell.angle_alpha   90.00
_cell.angle_beta   90.00
_cell.angle_gamma   90.00
#
_symmetry.space_group_name_H-M   'P 1'
#
loop_
_entity.id
_entity.type
_entity.pdbx_description
1 polymer ?
#
loop_
_entity_poly.entity_id
_entity_poly.type
_entity_poly.pdbx_seq_one_letter_code
_entity_poly.pdbx_strand_id
1 'polypeptide(L)' 'RAQLLDLAWGRTTYIEERTVDVHILRLRKALAAHGLDQAIETVRGVGYRFAPP' A
#
# COMPACT_ATOMS: atom_id res chain seq x y z
N ARG A 1 4.49 26.22 2.63
CA ARG A 1 3.87 25.15 1.80
C ARG A 1 4.19 23.74 2.34
N ALA A 2 4.20 23.57 3.68
CA ALA A 2 4.53 22.31 4.36
C ALA A 2 3.38 21.78 5.25
N GLN A 3 2.34 22.59 5.49
CA GLN A 3 1.27 22.27 6.45
C GLN A 3 0.14 21.39 5.88
N LEU A 4 0.11 21.16 4.56
CA LEU A 4 -0.91 20.31 3.92
C LEU A 4 -0.52 18.83 3.86
N LEU A 5 0.76 18.49 4.04
CA LEU A 5 1.22 17.09 4.01
C LEU A 5 0.96 16.39 5.35
N ASP A 6 1.04 17.11 6.48
CA ASP A 6 0.82 16.54 7.82
C ASP A 6 -0.64 16.12 8.08
N LEU A 7 -1.61 16.76 7.44
CA LEU A 7 -3.03 16.41 7.58
C LEU A 7 -3.42 15.15 6.78
N ALA A 8 -2.66 14.82 5.73
CA ALA A 8 -2.93 13.65 4.87
C ALA A 8 -2.33 12.35 5.43
N TRP A 9 -1.21 12.43 6.16
CA TRP A 9 -0.45 11.28 6.65
C TRP A 9 -0.46 11.13 8.17
N GLY A 10 -1.62 11.29 8.79
CA GLY A 10 -1.83 11.07 10.21
C GLY A 10 -1.13 9.80 10.71
N ARG A 11 -0.13 10.01 11.58
CA ARG A 11 0.75 9.01 12.21
C ARG A 11 1.48 8.12 11.20
N THR A 12 2.68 8.56 10.87
CA THR A 12 3.80 7.73 10.41
C THR A 12 4.02 6.59 11.41
N THR A 13 3.29 5.49 11.26
CA THR A 13 3.88 4.19 11.57
C THR A 13 5.09 4.12 10.65
N TYR A 14 6.27 4.31 11.23
CA TYR A 14 7.54 4.12 10.53
C TYR A 14 7.67 2.61 10.26
N ILE A 15 6.87 2.11 9.32
CA ILE A 15 7.02 0.78 8.77
C ILE A 15 8.19 0.94 7.81
N GLU A 16 9.34 0.32 8.13
CA GLU A 16 10.43 0.21 7.18
C GLU A 16 9.84 -0.13 5.81
N GLU A 17 10.13 0.71 4.82
CA GLU A 17 9.54 0.61 3.47
C GLU A 17 9.72 -0.80 2.89
N ARG A 18 10.85 -1.45 3.23
CA ARG A 18 11.16 -2.84 2.89
C ARG A 18 10.26 -3.89 3.55
N THR A 19 9.65 -3.58 4.69
CA THR A 19 8.67 -4.43 5.38
C THR A 19 7.31 -4.33 4.69
N VAL A 20 6.91 -3.14 4.24
CA VAL A 20 5.64 -2.94 3.49
C VAL A 20 5.64 -3.77 2.21
N ASP A 21 6.70 -3.73 1.42
CA ASP A 21 6.78 -4.45 0.15
C ASP A 21 6.63 -5.97 0.32
N VAL A 22 7.25 -6.53 1.37
CA VAL A 22 7.11 -7.97 1.69
C VAL A 22 5.68 -8.29 2.10
N HIS A 23 5.03 -7.43 2.90
CA HIS A 23 3.63 -7.63 3.28
C HIS A 23 2.70 -7.51 2.08
N ILE A 24 2.92 -6.56 1.18
CA ILE A 24 2.14 -6.40 -0.05
C ILE A 24 2.33 -7.61 -0.97
N LEU A 25 3.56 -8.11 -1.11
CA LEU A 25 3.82 -9.32 -1.89
C LEU A 25 3.07 -10.53 -1.33
N ARG A 26 3.12 -10.73 -0.01
CA ARG A 26 2.40 -11.82 0.66
C ARG A 26 0.89 -11.67 0.51
N LEU A 27 0.37 -10.46 0.66
CA LEU A 27 -1.05 -10.17 0.52
C LEU A 27 -1.55 -10.42 -0.92
N ARG A 28 -0.80 -9.96 -1.94
CA ARG A 28 -1.11 -10.27 -3.35
C ARG A 28 -1.18 -11.78 -3.61
N LYS A 29 -0.25 -12.55 -3.04
CA LYS A 29 -0.27 -14.02 -3.16
C LYS A 29 -1.50 -14.65 -2.49
N ALA A 30 -1.89 -14.16 -1.32
CA ALA A 30 -3.10 -14.63 -0.64
C ALA A 30 -4.37 -14.29 -1.44
N LEU A 31 -4.44 -13.08 -1.99
CA LEU A 31 -5.57 -12.63 -2.83
C LEU A 31 -5.64 -13.35 -4.18
N ALA A 32 -4.50 -13.78 -4.73
CA ALA A 32 -4.46 -14.57 -5.97
C ALA A 32 -5.23 -15.89 -5.83
N ALA A 33 -5.26 -16.51 -4.64
CA ALA A 33 -6.06 -17.70 -4.38
C ALA A 33 -7.58 -17.45 -4.53
N HIS A 34 -8.00 -16.19 -4.52
CA HIS A 34 -9.38 -15.76 -4.68
C HIS A 34 -9.64 -15.03 -6.01
N GLY A 35 -8.68 -15.03 -6.94
CA GLY A 35 -8.79 -14.29 -8.21
C GLY A 35 -8.72 -12.76 -8.07
N LEU A 36 -8.14 -12.27 -6.97
CA LEU A 36 -8.01 -10.84 -6.64
C LEU A 36 -6.55 -10.36 -6.67
N ASP A 37 -5.71 -10.99 -7.49
CA ASP A 37 -4.27 -10.66 -7.59
C ASP A 37 -4.01 -9.21 -8.04
N GLN A 38 -4.93 -8.64 -8.82
CA GLN A 38 -4.88 -7.25 -9.29
C GLN A 38 -5.54 -6.25 -8.33
N ALA A 39 -6.13 -6.70 -7.22
CA ALA A 39 -6.86 -5.81 -6.31
C ALA A 39 -5.95 -4.84 -5.53
N ILE A 40 -4.63 -4.96 -5.64
CA ILE A 40 -3.65 -4.06 -5.03
C ILE A 40 -2.81 -3.39 -6.10
N GLU A 41 -3.02 -2.10 -6.28
CA GLU A 41 -2.29 -1.27 -7.23
C GLU A 41 -1.11 -0.55 -6.57
N THR A 42 -0.01 -0.41 -7.31
CA THR A 42 1.14 0.39 -6.90
C THR A 42 1.00 1.80 -7.48
N VAL A 43 0.81 2.79 -6.61
CA VAL A 43 0.78 4.21 -6.96
C VAL A 43 2.17 4.79 -6.78
N ARG A 44 2.88 5.01 -7.89
CA ARG A 44 4.27 5.50 -7.87
C ARG A 44 4.38 6.82 -7.09
N GLY A 45 5.33 6.88 -6.15
CA GLY A 45 5.58 8.06 -5.31
C GLY A 45 4.55 8.29 -4.20
N VAL A 46 3.59 7.37 -4.02
CA VAL A 46 2.56 7.46 -2.96
C VAL A 46 2.50 6.18 -2.13
N GLY A 47 2.51 5.01 -2.74
CA GLY A 47 2.43 3.72 -2.05
C GLY A 47 1.51 2.72 -2.75
N TYR A 48 0.62 2.08 -2.00
CA TYR A 48 -0.28 1.03 -2.48
C TYR A 48 -1.75 1.40 -2.23
N ARG A 49 -2.64 0.98 -3.13
CA ARG A 49 -4.09 1.19 -3.01
C ARG A 49 -4.84 -0.12 -3.24
N PHE A 50 -5.92 -0.32 -2.50
CA PHE A 50 -6.88 -1.39 -2.76
C PHE A 50 -7.92 -0.94 -3.79
N ALA A 51 -8.00 -1.64 -4.91
CA ALA A 51 -8.91 -1.38 -6.02
C ALA A 51 -9.44 -2.73 -6.56
N PRO A 52 -10.48 -3.30 -5.92
CA PRO A 52 -11.09 -4.53 -6.40
C PRO A 52 -11.79 -4.30 -7.76
N PRO A 53 -11.89 -5.34 -8.60
CA PRO A 53 -12.59 -5.26 -9.89
C PRO A 53 -14.09 -5.00 -9.75
#